data_AF-A0AAF0ZXT5-F1
#
_entry.id   AF-A0AAF0ZXT5-F1
#
_cell.length_a   1.000
_cell.length_b   1.000
_cell.length_c   1.000
_cell.angle_alpha   90.00
_cell.angle_beta   90.00
_cell.angle_gamma   90.00
#
_symmetry.space_group_name_H-M   'P 1'
#
loop_
_entity.id
_entity.type
_entity.pdbx_description
1 polymer ?
#
loop_
_entity_poly.entity_id
_entity_poly.type
_entity_poly.pdbx_seq_one_letter_code
_entity_poly.pdbx_strand_id
1 'polypeptide(L)'
;MLIKEWKIPWSYVEKIEEIQQCIARKQVQVKHIFREANHLADYLANIALDQAEHVQVQSFYNLPSTERRIINMDKQQIPSLRIKTRRINPTC
;
A
#
# COMPACT_ATOMS: atom_id res chain seq x y z
N MET A 1 18.27 16.22 -13.67
CA MET A 1 18.60 16.90 -12.39
C MET A 1 17.28 17.06 -11.63
N LEU A 2 17.07 16.34 -10.53
CA LEU A 2 15.86 16.49 -9.71
C LEU A 2 16.02 17.77 -8.89
N ILE A 3 15.30 18.82 -9.29
CA ILE A 3 15.24 20.08 -8.56
C ILE A 3 14.48 19.77 -7.26
N LYS A 4 15.15 19.85 -6.10
CA LYS A 4 14.57 19.56 -4.77
C LYS A 4 13.62 20.68 -4.29
N GLU A 5 12.81 21.22 -5.19
CA GLU A 5 11.76 22.16 -4.82
C GLU A 5 10.48 21.36 -4.60
N TRP A 6 10.03 21.30 -3.35
CA TRP A 6 8.69 20.81 -3.02
C TRP A 6 7.66 21.82 -3.51
N LYS A 7 7.36 21.82 -4.82
CA LYS A 7 6.18 22.52 -5.33
C LYS A 7 4.95 21.74 -4.84
N ILE A 8 4.13 22.40 -4.03
CA ILE A 8 2.84 21.86 -3.60
C ILE A 8 2.05 21.58 -4.87
N PRO A 9 1.68 20.32 -5.15
CA PRO A 9 0.94 20.01 -6.34
C PRO A 9 -0.52 20.39 -6.10
N TRP A 10 -0.82 21.67 -6.31
CA TRP A 10 -2.16 22.26 -6.13
C TRP A 10 -3.26 21.48 -6.86
N SER A 11 -2.89 20.76 -7.93
CA SER A 11 -3.76 19.81 -8.65
C SER A 11 -4.39 18.71 -7.79
N TYR A 12 -3.83 18.40 -6.61
CA TYR A 12 -4.38 17.39 -5.71
C TYR A 12 -5.13 17.99 -4.52
N VAL A 13 -5.20 19.31 -4.37
CA VAL A 13 -5.80 19.95 -3.19
C VAL A 13 -7.26 19.56 -3.03
N GLU A 14 -8.04 19.61 -4.12
CA GLU A 14 -9.45 19.17 -4.11
C GLU A 14 -9.59 17.72 -3.62
N LYS A 15 -8.71 16.82 -4.08
CA LYS A 15 -8.73 15.41 -3.68
C LYS A 15 -8.32 15.22 -2.22
N ILE A 16 -7.35 15.98 -1.74
CA ILE A 16 -6.93 15.95 -0.34
C ILE A 16 -8.05 16.45 0.57
N GLU A 17 -8.76 17.51 0.18
CA GLU A 17 -9.90 18.04 0.93
C GLU A 17 -11.07 17.03 0.97
N GLU A 18 -11.39 16.38 -0.14
CA GLU A 18 -12.37 15.28 -0.19
C GLU A 18 -12.00 14.15 0.79
N ILE A 19 -10.73 13.74 0.83
CA ILE A 19 -10.23 12.72 1.75
C ILE A 19 -10.36 13.19 3.20
N GLN A 20 -9.99 14.44 3.50
CA GLN A 20 -10.11 15.01 4.84
C GLN A 20 -11.56 15.06 5.31
N GLN A 21 -12.50 15.45 4.45
CA GLN A 21 -13.93 15.39 4.76
C GLN A 21 -14.40 13.97 5.06
N CYS A 22 -13.91 12.97 4.29
CA CYS A 22 -14.23 11.57 4.53
C CYS A 22 -13.67 11.05 5.86
N ILE A 23 -12.45 11.47 6.22
CA ILE A 23 -11.83 11.17 7.51
C ILE A 23 -12.61 11.82 8.63
N ALA A 24 -12.98 13.10 8.51
CA ALA A 24 -13.73 13.82 9.55
C ALA A 24 -15.13 13.23 9.82
N ARG A 25 -15.80 12.70 8.78
CA ARG A 25 -17.12 12.07 8.89
C ARG A 25 -17.09 10.66 9.49
N LYS A 26 -15.90 10.05 9.65
CA LYS A 26 -15.73 8.66 10.09
C LYS A 26 -14.78 8.61 11.29
N GLN A 27 -14.89 7.60 12.14
CA GLN A 27 -13.89 7.38 13.19
C GLN A 27 -12.66 6.67 12.60
N VAL A 28 -11.86 7.40 11.81
CA VAL A 28 -10.66 6.86 11.16
C VAL A 28 -9.45 7.08 12.05
N GLN A 29 -8.69 6.00 12.29
CA GLN A 29 -7.37 6.08 12.90
C GLN A 29 -6.31 5.86 11.82
N VAL A 30 -5.49 6.88 11.56
CA VAL A 30 -4.36 6.76 10.64
C VAL A 30 -3.19 6.09 11.38
N LYS A 31 -2.75 4.93 10.89
CA LYS A 31 -1.58 4.21 11.40
C LYS A 31 -0.56 4.02 10.29
N HIS A 32 0.71 4.20 10.61
CA HIS A 32 1.79 3.79 9.73
C HIS A 32 1.96 2.28 9.85
N ILE A 33 1.70 1.57 8.75
CA ILE A 33 1.85 0.11 8.69
C ILE A 33 3.05 -0.27 7.83
N PHE A 34 3.61 -1.46 8.07
CA PHE A 34 4.66 -2.00 7.24
C PHE A 34 4.16 -2.20 5.81
N ARG A 35 5.05 -1.94 4.84
CA ARG A 35 4.74 -1.96 3.40
C ARG A 35 4.08 -3.26 2.93
N GLU A 36 4.35 -4.38 3.61
CA GLU A 36 3.80 -5.68 3.25
C GLU A 36 2.29 -5.77 3.48
N ALA A 37 1.76 -5.11 4.51
CA ALA A 37 0.32 -4.97 4.70
C ALA A 37 -0.31 -4.04 3.63
N ASN A 38 0.45 -3.04 3.16
CA ASN A 38 0.02 -2.18 2.05
C ASN A 38 0.09 -2.86 0.68
N HIS A 39 0.85 -3.95 0.53
CA HIS A 39 1.01 -4.63 -0.76
C HIS A 39 -0.31 -5.17 -1.30
N LEU A 40 -1.23 -5.58 -0.42
CA LEU A 40 -2.57 -5.98 -0.86
C LEU A 40 -3.35 -4.79 -1.44
N ALA A 41 -3.29 -3.63 -0.80
CA ALA A 41 -3.96 -2.42 -1.29
C ALA A 41 -3.37 -1.95 -2.62
N ASP A 42 -2.04 -1.99 -2.75
CA ASP A 42 -1.33 -1.68 -4.00
C ASP A 42 -1.75 -2.65 -5.13
N TYR A 43 -1.83 -3.94 -4.84
CA TYR A 43 -2.28 -4.95 -5.80
C TYR A 43 -3.71 -4.66 -6.28
N LEU A 44 -4.64 -4.41 -5.35
CA LEU A 44 -6.03 -4.10 -5.70
C LEU A 44 -6.15 -2.81 -6.51
N ALA A 45 -5.36 -1.78 -6.17
CA ALA A 45 -5.31 -0.54 -6.93
C ALA A 45 -4.80 -0.77 -8.36
N ASN A 46 -3.77 -1.59 -8.54
CA ASN A 46 -3.25 -1.93 -9.86
C ASN A 46 -4.27 -2.69 -10.70
N ILE A 47 -5.00 -3.66 -10.14
CA ILE A 47 -6.06 -4.35 -10.88
C ILE A 47 -7.13 -3.37 -11.34
N ALA A 48 -7.59 -2.48 -10.45
CA ALA A 48 -8.61 -1.50 -10.79
C ALA A 48 -8.16 -0.54 -11.91
N LEU A 49 -6.87 -0.18 -11.93
CA LEU A 49 -6.29 0.62 -13.01
C LEU A 49 -6.21 -0.16 -14.33
N ASP A 50 -5.76 -1.42 -14.29
CA ASP A 50 -5.59 -2.25 -15.49
C ASP A 50 -6.93 -2.64 -16.13
N GLN A 51 -7.95 -2.92 -15.31
CA GLN A 51 -9.26 -3.37 -15.78
C GLN A 51 -10.21 -2.20 -16.10
N ALA A 52 -9.89 -0.98 -15.66
CA ALA A 52 -10.72 0.23 -15.78
C ALA A 52 -12.18 0.06 -15.30
N GLU A 53 -12.45 -0.96 -14.48
CA GLU A 53 -13.76 -1.33 -13.96
C GLU A 53 -13.74 -1.41 -12.43
N HIS A 54 -14.94 -1.31 -11.83
CA HIS A 54 -15.10 -1.47 -10.39
C HIS A 54 -14.91 -2.94 -9.98
N VAL A 55 -13.69 -3.26 -9.52
CA VAL A 55 -13.37 -4.60 -9.02
C VAL A 55 -13.88 -4.75 -7.58
N GLN A 56 -14.92 -5.58 -7.40
CA GLN A 56 -15.39 -6.00 -6.08
C GLN A 56 -15.01 -7.45 -5.81
N VAL A 57 -14.16 -7.65 -4.80
CA VAL A 57 -13.78 -8.99 -4.35
C VAL A 57 -14.58 -9.34 -3.10
N GLN A 58 -15.68 -10.07 -3.28
CA GLN A 58 -16.61 -10.41 -2.19
C GLN A 58 -16.20 -11.67 -1.40
N SER A 59 -15.27 -12.48 -1.94
CA SER A 59 -14.82 -13.72 -1.32
C SER A 59 -13.30 -13.76 -1.25
N PHE A 60 -12.79 -14.25 -0.12
CA PHE A 60 -11.36 -14.48 0.09
C PHE A 60 -10.76 -15.39 -1.00
N TYR A 61 -11.52 -16.38 -1.47
CA TYR A 61 -11.06 -17.34 -2.47
C TYR A 61 -10.91 -16.76 -3.88
N ASN A 62 -11.49 -15.59 -4.12
CA ASN A 62 -11.36 -14.89 -5.40
C ASN A 62 -10.03 -14.11 -5.50
N LEU A 63 -9.28 -14.00 -4.40
CA LEU A 63 -7.94 -13.43 -4.41
C LEU A 63 -6.91 -14.50 -4.83
N PRO A 64 -5.86 -14.11 -5.57
CA PRO A 64 -4.77 -15.03 -5.85
C PRO A 64 -4.06 -15.47 -4.56
N SER A 65 -3.32 -16.58 -4.64
CA SER A 65 -2.70 -17.23 -3.48
C SER A 65 -1.71 -16.33 -2.74
N THR A 66 -0.99 -15.47 -3.45
CA THR A 66 -0.03 -14.48 -2.92
C THR A 66 -0.69 -13.45 -2.01
N GLU A 67 -1.85 -12.96 -2.41
CA GLU A 67 -2.62 -11.91 -1.76
C GLU A 67 -3.35 -12.47 -0.54
N ARG A 68 -3.90 -13.67 -0.69
CA ARG A 68 -4.44 -14.45 0.43
C ARG A 68 -3.40 -14.70 1.52
N ARG A 69 -2.16 -15.00 1.13
CA ARG A 69 -1.04 -15.18 2.07
C ARG A 69 -0.78 -13.91 2.87
N ILE A 70 -0.81 -12.72 2.26
CA ILE A 70 -0.59 -11.44 2.96
C ILE A 70 -1.67 -11.24 4.03
N ILE A 71 -2.94 -11.46 3.70
CA ILE A 71 -4.05 -11.36 4.66
C ILE A 71 -3.85 -12.34 5.83
N ASN A 72 -3.44 -13.58 5.55
CA ASN A 72 -3.22 -14.58 6.59
C ASN A 72 -2.05 -14.21 7.50
N MET A 73 -0.95 -13.70 6.94
CA MET A 73 0.21 -13.24 7.71
C MET A 73 -0.17 -12.06 8.63
N ASP A 74 -0.97 -11.11 8.12
CA ASP A 74 -1.47 -9.98 8.91
C ASP A 74 -2.40 -10.44 10.04
N LYS A 75 -3.36 -11.35 9.76
CA LYS A 75 -4.22 -11.94 10.80
C LYS A 75 -3.45 -12.68 11.89
N GLN A 76 -2.35 -13.35 11.51
CA GLN A 76 -1.47 -14.06 12.44
C GLN A 76 -0.47 -13.13 13.14
N GLN A 77 -0.47 -11.83 12.82
CA GLN A 77 0.48 -10.83 13.35
C GLN A 77 1.95 -11.27 13.14
N ILE A 78 2.23 -11.94 12.02
CA ILE A 78 3.58 -12.41 11.70
C ILE A 78 4.37 -11.23 11.14
N PRO A 79 5.52 -10.86 11.74
CA PRO A 79 6.30 -9.74 11.27
C PRO A 79 6.95 -10.03 9.91
N SER A 80 6.82 -9.04 9.04
CA SER A 80 7.51 -8.91 7.77
C SER A 80 8.99 -8.55 7.94
N LEU A 81 9.91 -9.51 7.78
CA LEU A 81 11.36 -9.23 7.89
C LEU A 81 12.02 -9.15 6.51
N ARG A 82 12.42 -7.93 6.13
CA ARG A 82 13.27 -7.73 4.95
C ARG A 82 14.74 -7.90 5.32
N ILE A 83 15.28 -9.08 5.09
CA ILE A 83 16.71 -9.35 5.27
C ILE A 83 17.46 -8.91 4.00
N LYS A 84 18.36 -7.93 4.14
CA LYS A 84 19.33 -7.58 3.09
C LYS A 84 20.68 -8.14 3.49
N THR A 85 21.14 -9.17 2.80
CA THR A 85 22.52 -9.64 2.95
C THR A 85 23.46 -8.72 2.18
N ARG A 86 24.50 -8.22 2.85
CA ARG A 86 25.63 -7.55 2.18
C ARG A 86 26.73 -8.58 1.98
N ARG A 87 27.24 -8.71 0.76
CA ARG A 87 28.48 -9.45 0.50
C ARG A 87 29.63 -8.55 0.93
N ILE A 88 30.39 -9.00 1.93
CA ILE A 88 31.67 -8.38 2.28
C ILE A 88 32.68 -9.05 1.37
N ASN A 89 33.11 -8.36 0.32
CA ASN A 89 34.23 -8.82 -0.47
C ASN A 89 35.49 -8.59 0.38
N PRO A 90 36.28 -9.63 0.71
CA PRO A 90 37.57 -9.41 1.36
C PRO A 90 38.44 -8.63 0.38
N THR A 91 38.85 -7.43 0.78
CA THR A 91 39.87 -6.66 0.08
C THR A 91 41.20 -7.38 0.27
N CYS A 92 41.71 -7.99 -0.80
CA CYS A 92 43.11 -8.37 -0.94
C CYS A 92 43.86 -7.21 -1.61
#